data_AF-A0A812I8L7-F1
#
_entry.id   AF-A0A812I8L7-F1
#
_cell.length_a   1.000
_cell.length_b   1.000
_cell.length_c   1.000
_cell.angle_alpha   90.00
_cell.angle_beta   90.00
_cell.angle_gamma   90.00
#
_symmetry.space_group_name_H-M   'P 1'
#
loop_
_entity.id
_entity.type
_entity.pdbx_description
1 polymer ?
#
loop_
_entity_poly.entity_id
_entity_poly.type
_entity_poly.pdbx_seq_one_letter_code
_entity_poly.pdbx_strand_id
1 'polypeptide(L)'
;MARPVSAPKTPRGAPRPRSAALRQRAIFSEVLIPDEGQSKAQRLAGPPRTREVRSTREARPLSAGSYSQRKRVAGMPLLKASEPLHPSMEPKVMESHRTFAGRCPRRLRIERLRKKYASLDVQKLLVERDVDVSQPWYEDKSPLPLEAFDDTEYDLRTPEEWMDFCHDPSGQFKPLPALALWRDPDSGAGYWRRAMVLHYHATVKKFEIQYEDPEPVGNGGRRGMVDHLPRLRVMFRGEDPEVFANRVEHAYKSRRRAEILLRYNFFVDNMPTDDVQQLSTDQIAWLKDATKTCGPETSNTEWDFIVQEVQLDFGRAMNRITFDTHLLEEDTKKSDPLQELLRPVAEQGPVGVAAAGAAPAPWRGRVAIPKHPFQATFANLCWRTLRVRSEVVLALQGIKGESERRLQQETIFSTDFSRPLRLDEFRQNLRSSCAEAALSLK
;
A
#
# COMPACT_ATOMS: atom_id res chain seq x y z
N MET A 1 2.29 -35.81 65.71
CA MET A 1 1.62 -35.28 64.51
C MET A 1 2.20 -33.90 64.22
N ALA A 2 3.06 -33.84 63.20
CA ALA A 2 3.91 -32.69 62.91
C ALA A 2 3.14 -31.59 62.17
N ARG A 3 3.39 -30.32 62.57
CA ARG A 3 2.98 -29.11 61.84
C ARG A 3 3.83 -28.96 60.58
N PRO A 4 3.27 -28.52 59.43
CA PRO A 4 4.06 -28.29 58.23
C PRO A 4 4.85 -26.98 58.36
N VAL A 5 6.17 -27.08 58.14
CA VAL A 5 7.11 -25.95 58.07
C VAL A 5 7.08 -25.38 56.66
N SER A 6 6.89 -24.07 56.55
CA SER A 6 6.85 -23.29 55.31
C SER A 6 8.20 -23.27 54.60
N ALA A 7 8.20 -23.49 53.28
CA ALA A 7 9.37 -23.35 52.41
C ALA A 7 9.93 -21.90 52.38
N PRO A 8 11.26 -21.72 52.21
CA PRO A 8 11.88 -20.39 52.18
C PRO A 8 11.64 -19.67 50.84
N LYS A 9 11.43 -18.35 50.93
CA LYS A 9 11.27 -17.43 49.80
C LYS A 9 12.58 -17.31 49.01
N THR A 10 12.51 -17.47 47.70
CA THR A 10 13.56 -17.12 46.73
C THR A 10 13.75 -15.60 46.67
N PRO A 11 14.99 -15.07 46.59
CA PRO A 11 15.21 -13.64 46.44
C PRO A 11 14.86 -13.18 45.01
N ARG A 12 14.20 -12.02 44.93
CA ARG A 12 13.84 -11.33 43.69
C ARG A 12 15.08 -11.13 42.81
N GLY A 13 15.02 -11.63 41.58
CA GLY A 13 16.05 -11.40 40.57
C GLY A 13 16.22 -9.90 40.28
N ALA A 14 17.48 -9.45 40.31
CA ALA A 14 17.88 -8.17 39.76
C ALA A 14 17.58 -8.12 38.25
N PRO A 15 17.22 -6.96 37.68
CA PRO A 15 17.00 -6.84 36.24
C PRO A 15 18.33 -7.04 35.52
N ARG A 16 18.37 -7.98 34.58
CA ARG A 16 19.51 -8.16 33.66
C ARG A 16 19.68 -6.89 32.83
N PRO A 17 20.91 -6.38 32.63
CA PRO A 17 21.13 -5.28 31.71
C PRO A 17 20.68 -5.72 30.32
N ARG A 18 19.88 -4.88 29.66
CA ARG A 18 19.52 -5.04 28.25
C ARG A 18 20.84 -5.10 27.48
N SER A 19 21.18 -6.26 26.93
CA SER A 19 22.21 -6.32 25.89
C SER A 19 21.77 -5.37 24.79
N ALA A 20 22.60 -4.37 24.51
CA ALA A 20 22.51 -3.61 23.27
C ALA A 20 22.75 -4.63 22.15
N ALA A 21 21.66 -5.23 21.68
CA ALA A 21 21.70 -6.04 20.48
C ALA A 21 22.23 -5.11 19.38
N LEU A 22 23.37 -5.46 18.78
CA LEU A 22 23.84 -4.87 17.54
C LEU A 22 22.61 -4.73 16.65
N ARG A 23 22.24 -3.48 16.33
CA ARG A 23 21.29 -3.24 15.25
C ARG A 23 22.03 -3.55 13.95
N GLN A 24 22.23 -4.83 13.67
CA GLN A 24 22.50 -5.26 12.31
C GLN A 24 21.36 -4.69 11.48
N ARG A 25 21.68 -3.75 10.58
CA ARG A 25 20.75 -3.35 9.53
C ARG A 25 20.35 -4.66 8.84
N ALA A 26 19.09 -5.04 8.98
CA ALA A 26 18.59 -6.20 8.28
C ALA A 26 18.82 -5.97 6.78
N ILE A 27 19.23 -7.04 6.08
CA ILE A 27 19.56 -7.11 4.64
C ILE A 27 18.48 -6.47 3.74
N PHE A 28 17.28 -6.21 4.27
CA PHE A 28 16.12 -5.68 3.55
C PHE A 28 15.65 -4.29 4.02
N SER A 29 16.37 -3.63 4.94
CA SER A 29 15.93 -2.35 5.52
C SER A 29 15.84 -1.21 4.50
N GLU A 30 16.60 -1.27 3.41
CA GLU A 30 16.55 -0.27 2.32
C GLU A 30 15.65 -0.71 1.14
N VAL A 31 15.28 -2.00 1.06
CA VAL A 31 14.55 -2.60 -0.08
C VAL A 31 13.03 -2.66 0.18
N LEU A 32 12.62 -2.78 1.44
CA LEU A 32 11.21 -2.91 1.84
C LEU A 32 10.54 -1.59 2.24
N ILE A 33 11.29 -0.48 2.23
CA ILE A 33 10.70 0.84 2.42
C ILE A 33 10.25 1.31 1.04
N PRO A 34 8.92 1.44 0.79
CA PRO A 34 8.45 2.09 -0.43
C PRO A 34 9.13 3.45 -0.52
N ASP A 35 9.46 3.90 -1.73
CA ASP A 35 10.18 5.15 -2.01
C ASP A 35 9.43 6.40 -1.46
N GLU A 36 9.44 6.56 -0.13
CA GLU A 36 8.74 7.62 0.60
C GLU A 36 9.47 8.95 0.43
N GLY A 37 10.71 8.93 -0.07
CA GLY A 37 11.53 10.12 -0.27
C GLY A 37 10.92 11.07 -1.30
N GLN A 38 10.48 10.54 -2.45
CA GLN A 38 9.83 11.34 -3.50
C GLN A 38 8.40 11.74 -3.11
N SER A 39 7.66 10.83 -2.46
CA SER A 39 6.30 11.07 -1.95
C SER A 39 6.25 12.12 -0.84
N LYS A 40 7.23 12.16 0.09
CA LYS A 40 7.30 13.19 1.15
C LYS A 40 7.61 14.57 0.59
N ALA A 41 8.48 14.69 -0.42
CA ALA A 41 8.76 15.95 -1.09
C ALA A 41 7.50 16.51 -1.80
N GLN A 42 6.70 15.65 -2.41
CA GLN A 42 5.47 16.04 -3.10
C GLN A 42 4.30 16.34 -2.16
N ARG A 43 4.22 15.67 -1.00
CA ARG A 43 3.22 15.97 0.05
C ARG A 43 3.47 17.28 0.80
N LEU A 44 4.72 17.75 0.83
CA LEU A 44 5.09 19.06 1.41
C LEU A 44 4.92 20.23 0.43
N ALA A 45 4.79 19.94 -0.86
CA ALA A 45 4.44 20.93 -1.86
C ALA A 45 2.91 21.17 -1.83
N GLY A 46 2.50 22.31 -1.27
CA GLY A 46 1.13 22.78 -1.45
C GLY A 46 0.75 22.87 -2.93
N PRO A 47 -0.55 22.85 -3.28
CA PRO A 47 -0.99 22.85 -4.67
C PRO A 47 -0.39 24.05 -5.44
N PRO A 48 0.09 23.85 -6.68
CA PRO A 48 0.62 24.94 -7.49
C PRO A 48 -0.46 26.02 -7.67
N ARG A 49 -0.09 27.28 -7.41
CA ARG A 49 -1.01 28.44 -7.40
C ARG A 49 -1.53 28.86 -8.77
N THR A 50 -1.15 28.18 -9.84
CA THR A 50 -1.61 28.45 -11.20
C THR A 50 -2.60 27.40 -11.65
N ARG A 51 -3.88 27.65 -11.33
CA ARG A 51 -5.00 26.96 -11.98
C ARG A 51 -5.28 27.71 -13.28
N GLU A 52 -4.62 27.33 -14.37
CA GLU A 52 -5.11 27.71 -15.69
C GLU A 52 -6.48 27.07 -15.89
N VAL A 53 -7.53 27.89 -15.79
CA VAL A 53 -8.86 27.52 -16.27
C VAL A 53 -8.75 27.43 -17.78
N ARG A 54 -8.40 26.25 -18.29
CA ARG A 54 -8.62 25.93 -19.71
C ARG A 54 -10.12 25.96 -19.95
N SER A 55 -10.60 27.10 -20.44
CA SER A 55 -11.90 27.23 -21.07
C SER A 55 -12.07 26.06 -22.03
N THR A 56 -13.07 25.23 -21.78
CA THR A 56 -13.50 24.15 -22.66
C THR A 56 -13.73 24.75 -24.06
N ARG A 57 -12.87 24.42 -25.02
CA ARG A 57 -13.18 24.61 -26.44
C ARG A 57 -14.46 23.83 -26.70
N GLU A 58 -15.54 24.56 -26.96
CA GLU A 58 -16.82 24.00 -27.41
C GLU A 58 -16.57 23.19 -28.68
N ALA A 59 -16.65 21.86 -28.58
CA ALA A 59 -16.71 21.00 -29.74
C ALA A 59 -18.08 21.21 -30.40
N ARG A 60 -18.08 21.68 -31.66
CA ARG A 60 -19.32 21.83 -32.45
C ARG A 60 -20.02 20.46 -32.56
N PRO A 61 -21.34 20.38 -32.36
CA PRO A 61 -22.07 19.13 -32.59
C PRO A 61 -22.02 18.76 -34.08
N LEU A 62 -21.72 17.50 -34.36
CA LEU A 62 -21.80 16.92 -35.69
C LEU A 62 -23.27 16.90 -36.15
N SER A 63 -23.50 17.38 -37.37
CA SER A 63 -24.82 17.45 -38.02
C SER A 63 -25.47 16.07 -38.15
N ALA A 64 -26.77 16.00 -37.83
CA ALA A 64 -27.61 14.80 -37.92
C ALA A 64 -27.99 14.45 -39.36
N GLY A 65 -27.00 14.21 -40.23
CA GLY A 65 -27.22 14.10 -41.66
C GLY A 65 -26.33 13.09 -42.37
N SER A 66 -26.28 11.83 -41.91
CA SER A 66 -25.91 10.69 -42.77
C SER A 66 -26.22 9.34 -42.10
N TYR A 67 -27.50 9.07 -41.82
CA TYR A 67 -27.96 7.71 -41.50
C TYR A 67 -28.47 7.06 -42.79
N SER A 68 -27.57 6.40 -43.53
CA SER A 68 -27.98 5.53 -44.64
C SER A 68 -28.40 4.17 -44.06
N GLN A 69 -29.67 3.82 -44.24
CA GLN A 69 -30.22 2.51 -43.89
C GLN A 69 -29.50 1.42 -44.69
N ARG A 70 -28.60 0.66 -44.04
CA ARG A 70 -28.16 -0.63 -44.57
C ARG A 70 -29.18 -1.71 -44.20
N LYS A 71 -29.61 -2.43 -45.25
CA LYS A 71 -30.53 -3.57 -45.26
C LYS A 71 -30.26 -4.56 -44.12
N ARG A 72 -31.33 -5.02 -43.46
CA ARG A 72 -31.33 -6.16 -42.55
C ARG A 72 -30.92 -7.42 -43.31
N VAL A 73 -29.82 -8.04 -42.89
CA VAL A 73 -29.50 -9.43 -43.24
C VAL A 73 -30.03 -10.29 -42.10
N ALA A 74 -30.84 -11.28 -42.47
CA ALA A 74 -31.49 -12.19 -41.54
C ALA A 74 -30.50 -13.22 -40.96
N GLY A 75 -30.68 -13.54 -39.67
CA GLY A 75 -30.34 -14.84 -39.09
C GLY A 75 -28.88 -15.09 -38.71
N MET A 76 -28.47 -14.64 -37.52
CA MET A 76 -27.54 -15.41 -36.69
C MET A 76 -28.21 -15.69 -35.34
N PRO A 77 -28.09 -16.91 -34.78
CA PRO A 77 -28.68 -17.22 -33.50
C PRO A 77 -28.05 -16.34 -32.42
N LEU A 78 -28.90 -15.67 -31.64
CA LEU A 78 -28.50 -14.93 -30.46
C LEU A 78 -27.74 -15.90 -29.54
N LEU A 79 -26.46 -15.65 -29.31
CA LEU A 79 -25.70 -16.25 -28.21
C LEU A 79 -26.56 -16.10 -26.95
N LYS A 80 -26.85 -17.21 -26.27
CA LYS A 80 -27.57 -17.25 -25.00
C LYS A 80 -27.04 -16.12 -24.12
N ALA A 81 -27.91 -15.19 -23.74
CA ALA A 81 -27.57 -14.14 -22.79
C ALA A 81 -27.03 -14.82 -21.53
N SER A 82 -25.80 -14.50 -21.14
CA SER A 82 -25.28 -14.90 -19.84
C SER A 82 -26.23 -14.39 -18.76
N GLU A 83 -26.42 -15.19 -17.71
CA GLU A 83 -27.25 -14.80 -16.58
C GLU A 83 -26.91 -13.38 -16.10
N PRO A 84 -27.92 -12.56 -15.72
CA PRO A 84 -27.66 -11.22 -15.23
C PRO A 84 -26.74 -11.30 -14.00
N LEU A 85 -25.56 -10.69 -14.11
CA LEU A 85 -24.65 -10.51 -12.98
C LEU A 85 -25.41 -9.83 -11.83
N HIS A 86 -25.10 -10.24 -10.59
CA HIS A 86 -25.66 -9.64 -9.39
C HIS A 86 -25.39 -8.11 -9.41
N PRO A 87 -26.35 -7.24 -9.02
CA PRO A 87 -26.18 -5.78 -9.09
C PRO A 87 -24.95 -5.23 -8.37
N SER A 88 -24.42 -5.97 -7.38
CA SER A 88 -23.23 -5.57 -6.63
C SER A 88 -21.90 -5.81 -7.36
N MET A 89 -21.94 -6.63 -8.42
CA MET A 89 -20.81 -6.91 -9.32
C MET A 89 -20.71 -5.91 -10.47
N GLU A 90 -21.54 -4.86 -10.44
CA GLU A 90 -21.48 -3.78 -11.40
C GLU A 90 -20.20 -2.95 -11.21
N PRO A 91 -19.58 -2.47 -12.31
CA PRO A 91 -18.50 -1.52 -12.25
C PRO A 91 -18.81 -0.37 -11.29
N LYS A 92 -17.87 -0.05 -10.39
CA LYS A 92 -18.03 1.06 -9.45
C LYS A 92 -18.02 2.38 -10.23
N VAL A 93 -19.15 3.08 -10.21
CA VAL A 93 -19.31 4.40 -10.86
C VAL A 93 -19.55 5.47 -9.80
N MET A 94 -18.85 6.60 -9.90
CA MET A 94 -19.05 7.78 -9.04
C MET A 94 -20.03 8.77 -9.69
N GLU A 95 -21.25 8.32 -9.96
CA GLU A 95 -22.33 9.16 -10.49
C GLU A 95 -23.53 9.20 -9.54
N SER A 96 -24.25 10.32 -9.51
CA SER A 96 -25.44 10.48 -8.69
C SER A 96 -26.50 9.44 -9.05
N HIS A 97 -27.20 8.91 -8.04
CA HIS A 97 -28.33 7.99 -8.27
C HIS A 97 -29.50 8.69 -8.97
N ARG A 98 -29.65 9.99 -8.77
CA ARG A 98 -30.64 10.82 -9.49
C ARG A 98 -30.09 11.23 -10.85
N THR A 99 -30.90 11.05 -11.88
CA THR A 99 -30.57 11.46 -13.25
C THR A 99 -30.87 12.95 -13.43
N PHE A 100 -29.91 13.69 -13.99
CA PHE A 100 -30.08 15.10 -14.35
C PHE A 100 -30.16 15.23 -15.87
N ALA A 101 -31.03 16.12 -16.37
CA ALA A 101 -31.14 16.40 -17.79
C ALA A 101 -29.78 16.83 -18.38
N GLY A 102 -29.42 16.28 -19.54
CA GLY A 102 -28.14 16.53 -20.20
C GLY A 102 -26.94 15.70 -19.67
N ARG A 103 -27.07 14.98 -18.56
CA ARG A 103 -26.06 14.00 -18.11
C ARG A 103 -26.47 12.58 -18.50
N CYS A 104 -25.49 11.73 -18.80
CA CYS A 104 -25.75 10.32 -19.05
C CYS A 104 -26.29 9.67 -17.75
N PRO A 105 -27.41 8.92 -17.81
CA PRO A 105 -27.88 8.13 -16.69
C PRO A 105 -26.82 7.14 -16.18
N ARG A 106 -26.74 6.99 -14.84
CA ARG A 106 -25.81 6.07 -14.16
C ARG A 106 -25.89 4.64 -14.71
N ARG A 107 -27.12 4.12 -14.89
CA ARG A 107 -27.36 2.77 -15.44
C ARG A 107 -26.71 2.58 -16.81
N LEU A 108 -26.86 3.55 -17.70
CA LEU A 108 -26.24 3.50 -19.04
C LEU A 108 -24.71 3.54 -18.95
N ARG A 109 -24.15 4.28 -17.99
CA ARG A 109 -22.70 4.28 -17.79
C ARG A 109 -22.17 2.95 -17.28
N ILE A 110 -22.87 2.33 -16.34
CA ILE A 110 -22.56 0.99 -15.84
C ILE A 110 -22.62 -0.03 -16.99
N GLU A 111 -23.65 0.01 -17.82
CA GLU A 111 -23.75 -0.87 -18.99
C GLU A 111 -22.63 -0.63 -20.01
N ARG A 112 -22.26 0.64 -20.27
CA ARG A 112 -21.13 0.98 -21.15
C ARG A 112 -19.81 0.43 -20.61
N LEU A 113 -19.55 0.61 -19.31
CA LEU A 113 -18.36 0.04 -18.67
C LEU A 113 -18.37 -1.48 -18.70
N ARG A 114 -19.51 -2.12 -18.40
CA ARG A 114 -19.65 -3.57 -18.49
C ARG A 114 -19.35 -4.09 -19.90
N LYS A 115 -19.83 -3.39 -20.94
CA LYS A 115 -19.51 -3.71 -22.34
C LYS A 115 -18.03 -3.47 -22.65
N LYS A 116 -17.43 -2.37 -22.15
CA LYS A 116 -15.99 -2.10 -22.29
C LYS A 116 -15.18 -3.22 -21.66
N TYR A 117 -15.41 -3.54 -20.39
CA TYR A 117 -14.64 -4.55 -19.66
C TYR A 117 -14.80 -5.93 -20.29
N ALA A 118 -16.00 -6.30 -20.74
CA ALA A 118 -16.23 -7.57 -21.43
C ALA A 118 -15.58 -7.65 -22.83
N SER A 119 -15.24 -6.51 -23.45
CA SER A 119 -14.54 -6.48 -24.74
C SER A 119 -13.02 -6.63 -24.62
N LEU A 120 -12.48 -6.43 -23.42
CA LEU A 120 -11.05 -6.52 -23.16
C LEU A 120 -10.65 -7.93 -22.77
N ASP A 121 -9.48 -8.36 -23.24
CA ASP A 121 -8.87 -9.64 -22.92
C ASP A 121 -7.68 -9.40 -21.99
N VAL A 122 -7.78 -9.90 -20.75
CA VAL A 122 -6.77 -9.70 -19.70
C VAL A 122 -5.42 -10.27 -20.12
N GLN A 123 -5.40 -11.41 -20.82
CA GLN A 123 -4.15 -12.05 -21.22
C GLN A 123 -3.40 -11.16 -22.23
N LYS A 124 -4.12 -10.56 -23.18
CA LYS A 124 -3.52 -9.61 -24.13
C LYS A 124 -3.03 -8.35 -23.44
N LEU A 125 -3.81 -7.78 -22.52
CA LEU A 125 -3.42 -6.59 -21.76
C LEU A 125 -2.14 -6.81 -20.93
N LEU A 126 -1.94 -8.02 -20.40
CA LEU A 126 -0.73 -8.38 -19.67
C LEU A 126 0.46 -8.55 -20.61
N VAL A 127 0.30 -9.21 -21.76
CA VAL A 127 1.38 -9.34 -22.76
C VAL A 127 1.81 -7.96 -23.29
N GLU A 128 0.87 -7.03 -23.51
CA GLU A 128 1.16 -5.64 -23.89
C GLU A 128 1.98 -4.87 -22.83
N ARG A 129 1.99 -5.35 -21.58
CA ARG A 129 2.73 -4.81 -20.43
C ARG A 129 3.99 -5.61 -20.09
N ASP A 130 4.45 -6.43 -21.03
CA ASP A 130 5.60 -7.35 -20.88
C ASP A 130 5.40 -8.44 -19.81
N VAL A 131 4.15 -8.78 -19.48
CA VAL A 131 3.79 -9.87 -18.56
C VAL A 131 3.18 -11.04 -19.33
N ASP A 132 4.03 -11.98 -19.73
CA ASP A 132 3.60 -13.19 -20.45
C ASP A 132 3.61 -14.43 -19.54
N VAL A 133 2.49 -14.65 -18.86
CA VAL A 133 2.28 -15.83 -18.00
C VAL A 133 2.15 -17.14 -18.78
N SER A 134 2.01 -17.10 -20.11
CA SER A 134 1.96 -18.32 -20.93
C SER A 134 3.32 -19.00 -21.04
N GLN A 135 4.41 -18.25 -20.83
CA GLN A 135 5.75 -18.82 -20.76
C GLN A 135 5.98 -19.47 -19.38
N PRO A 136 6.26 -20.77 -19.31
CA PRO A 136 6.41 -21.48 -18.03
C PRO A 136 7.49 -20.87 -17.13
N TRP A 137 8.61 -20.46 -17.73
CA TRP A 137 9.76 -19.90 -17.04
C TRP A 137 9.58 -18.45 -16.55
N TYR A 138 8.44 -17.81 -16.84
CA TYR A 138 8.22 -16.40 -16.49
C TYR A 138 8.10 -16.19 -14.97
N GLU A 139 7.50 -17.14 -14.24
CA GLU A 139 7.41 -17.10 -12.78
C GLU A 139 8.50 -17.92 -12.07
N ASP A 140 8.97 -19.02 -12.67
CA ASP A 140 9.83 -20.03 -12.02
C ASP A 140 11.26 -19.58 -11.69
N LYS A 141 11.71 -18.43 -12.22
CA LYS A 141 13.08 -17.94 -12.03
C LYS A 141 13.28 -17.08 -10.78
N SER A 142 12.21 -16.61 -10.14
CA SER A 142 12.29 -15.65 -9.03
C SER A 142 12.18 -16.36 -7.68
N PRO A 143 13.18 -16.23 -6.78
CA PRO A 143 13.09 -16.75 -5.41
C PRO A 143 12.12 -15.95 -4.54
N LEU A 144 11.70 -14.76 -4.97
CA LEU A 144 10.80 -13.90 -4.21
C LEU A 144 9.32 -14.15 -4.59
N PRO A 145 8.42 -14.25 -3.59
CA PRO A 145 6.98 -14.40 -3.85
C PRO A 145 6.42 -13.12 -4.47
N LEU A 146 5.60 -13.25 -5.52
CA LEU A 146 5.00 -12.11 -6.22
C LEU A 146 4.01 -11.35 -5.34
N GLU A 147 3.34 -12.08 -4.44
CA GLU A 147 2.33 -11.56 -3.52
C GLU A 147 2.89 -10.53 -2.53
N ALA A 148 4.20 -10.55 -2.27
CA ALA A 148 4.85 -9.54 -1.42
C ALA A 148 4.96 -8.16 -2.09
N PHE A 149 4.77 -8.09 -3.41
CA PHE A 149 4.85 -6.87 -4.23
C PHE A 149 3.48 -6.39 -4.71
N ASP A 150 2.40 -6.93 -4.14
CA ASP A 150 1.05 -6.53 -4.46
C ASP A 150 0.73 -5.14 -3.89
N ASP A 151 0.46 -4.17 -4.77
CA ASP A 151 0.00 -2.84 -4.39
C ASP A 151 -1.54 -2.83 -4.29
N THR A 152 -2.03 -2.74 -3.06
CA THR A 152 -3.46 -2.75 -2.75
C THR A 152 -4.16 -1.44 -3.13
N GLU A 153 -3.45 -0.36 -3.44
CA GLU A 153 -4.05 0.92 -3.86
C GLU A 153 -4.75 0.81 -5.23
N TYR A 154 -4.36 -0.17 -6.06
CA TYR A 154 -5.05 -0.49 -7.30
C TYR A 154 -6.40 -1.19 -7.07
N ASP A 155 -6.62 -1.77 -5.89
CA ASP A 155 -7.87 -2.44 -5.56
C ASP A 155 -8.91 -1.42 -5.05
N LEU A 156 -10.07 -1.40 -5.69
CA LEU A 156 -11.15 -0.50 -5.28
C LEU A 156 -11.89 -0.98 -4.04
N ARG A 157 -11.66 -2.25 -3.65
CA ARG A 157 -12.34 -2.93 -2.56
C ARG A 157 -11.42 -3.89 -1.83
N THR A 158 -11.66 -4.12 -0.54
CA THR A 158 -10.90 -5.13 0.20
C THR A 158 -11.40 -6.55 -0.12
N PRO A 159 -10.60 -7.60 0.13
CA PRO A 159 -11.05 -8.98 -0.02
C PRO A 159 -12.34 -9.29 0.75
N GLU A 160 -12.50 -8.71 1.94
CA GLU A 160 -13.71 -8.86 2.77
C GLU A 160 -14.91 -8.19 2.12
N GLU A 161 -14.76 -6.96 1.60
CA GLU A 161 -15.82 -6.28 0.85
C GLU A 161 -16.21 -7.04 -0.43
N TRP A 162 -15.28 -7.76 -1.05
CA TRP A 162 -15.61 -8.68 -2.13
C TRP A 162 -16.47 -9.84 -1.60
N MET A 163 -16.11 -10.46 -0.48
CA MET A 163 -16.88 -11.58 0.08
C MET A 163 -18.28 -11.19 0.54
N ASP A 164 -18.51 -9.94 0.96
CA ASP A 164 -19.84 -9.44 1.26
C ASP A 164 -20.79 -9.54 0.05
N PHE A 165 -20.26 -9.49 -1.17
CA PHE A 165 -21.06 -9.68 -2.38
C PHE A 165 -21.40 -11.13 -2.70
N CYS A 166 -20.76 -12.10 -2.03
CA CYS A 166 -21.13 -13.50 -2.17
C CYS A 166 -22.50 -13.81 -1.52
N HIS A 167 -23.13 -12.84 -0.84
CA HIS A 167 -24.44 -13.01 -0.22
C HIS A 167 -25.46 -12.10 -0.90
N ASP A 168 -26.53 -12.70 -1.43
CA ASP A 168 -27.68 -11.97 -1.95
C ASP A 168 -28.41 -11.22 -0.80
N PRO A 169 -29.28 -10.23 -1.07
CA PRO A 169 -30.05 -9.52 -0.03
C PRO A 169 -30.92 -10.42 0.86
N SER A 170 -31.19 -11.66 0.43
CA SER A 170 -31.88 -12.71 1.17
C SER A 170 -30.95 -13.52 2.10
N GLY A 171 -29.64 -13.25 2.09
CA GLY A 171 -28.62 -14.00 2.82
C GLY A 171 -28.15 -15.28 2.12
N GLN A 172 -28.70 -15.61 0.94
CA GLN A 172 -28.29 -16.80 0.20
C GLN A 172 -26.89 -16.62 -0.40
N PHE A 173 -26.05 -17.63 -0.23
CA PHE A 173 -24.71 -17.65 -0.80
C PHE A 173 -24.74 -17.86 -2.32
N LYS A 174 -24.07 -16.98 -3.05
CA LYS A 174 -23.89 -16.99 -4.49
C LYS A 174 -22.42 -16.67 -4.82
N PRO A 175 -21.66 -17.63 -5.38
CA PRO A 175 -20.27 -17.41 -5.77
C PRO A 175 -20.09 -16.24 -6.75
N LEU A 176 -18.93 -15.58 -6.70
CA LEU A 176 -18.65 -14.42 -7.56
C LEU A 176 -17.91 -14.84 -8.83
N PRO A 177 -18.41 -14.51 -10.03
CA PRO A 177 -17.69 -14.82 -11.25
C PRO A 177 -16.44 -13.94 -11.41
N ALA A 178 -15.34 -14.60 -11.74
CA ALA A 178 -14.01 -14.04 -11.90
C ALA A 178 -13.30 -14.67 -13.11
N LEU A 179 -12.15 -14.10 -13.46
CA LEU A 179 -11.11 -14.77 -14.21
C LEU A 179 -10.00 -15.14 -13.24
N ALA A 180 -9.49 -16.35 -13.32
CA ALA A 180 -8.42 -16.86 -12.48
C ALA A 180 -7.29 -17.42 -13.34
N LEU A 181 -6.05 -17.22 -12.89
CA LEU A 181 -4.87 -17.77 -13.56
C LEU A 181 -4.77 -19.27 -13.28
N TRP A 182 -5.03 -20.08 -14.30
CA TRP A 182 -4.81 -21.51 -14.31
C TRP A 182 -3.43 -21.83 -14.86
N ARG A 183 -2.72 -22.78 -14.26
CA ARG A 183 -1.44 -23.30 -14.78
C ARG A 183 -1.61 -24.72 -15.25
N ASP A 184 -1.10 -24.98 -16.45
CA ASP A 184 -1.02 -26.32 -17.01
C ASP A 184 -0.01 -27.16 -16.19
N PRO A 185 -0.43 -28.30 -15.60
CA PRO A 185 0.48 -29.15 -14.85
C PRO A 185 1.62 -29.74 -15.70
N ASP A 186 1.39 -29.97 -17.00
CA ASP A 186 2.36 -30.63 -17.87
C ASP A 186 3.35 -29.63 -18.48
N SER A 187 2.84 -28.50 -18.97
CA SER A 187 3.67 -27.48 -19.64
C SER A 187 4.14 -26.37 -18.72
N GLY A 188 3.49 -26.13 -17.57
CA GLY A 188 3.72 -24.99 -16.69
C GLY A 188 3.17 -23.65 -17.21
N ALA A 189 2.59 -23.65 -18.42
CA ALA A 189 2.04 -22.46 -19.07
C ALA A 189 0.78 -21.96 -18.34
N GLY A 190 0.71 -20.64 -18.12
CA GLY A 190 -0.40 -19.96 -17.46
C GLY A 190 -1.46 -19.44 -18.44
N TYR A 191 -2.73 -19.64 -18.12
CA TYR A 191 -3.89 -19.18 -18.89
C TYR A 191 -4.97 -18.61 -17.98
N TRP A 192 -5.58 -17.48 -18.36
CA TRP A 192 -6.69 -16.91 -17.61
C TRP A 192 -8.00 -17.60 -18.00
N ARG A 193 -8.61 -18.32 -17.05
CA ARG A 193 -9.87 -19.06 -17.25
C ARG A 193 -10.98 -18.49 -16.41
N ARG A 194 -12.23 -18.78 -16.81
CA ARG A 194 -13.40 -18.40 -16.03
C ARG A 194 -13.46 -19.24 -14.76
N ALA A 195 -13.75 -18.58 -13.65
CA ALA A 195 -13.86 -19.21 -12.35
C ALA A 195 -14.91 -18.51 -11.49
N MET A 196 -15.38 -19.23 -10.47
CA MET A 196 -16.27 -18.74 -9.44
C MET A 196 -15.51 -18.67 -8.12
N VAL A 197 -15.46 -17.49 -7.51
CA VAL A 197 -14.84 -17.28 -6.19
C VAL A 197 -15.84 -17.72 -5.13
N LEU A 198 -15.43 -18.66 -4.30
CA LEU A 198 -16.25 -19.26 -3.25
C LEU A 198 -16.01 -18.57 -1.91
N HIS A 199 -14.75 -18.36 -1.54
CA HIS A 199 -14.40 -17.87 -0.22
C HIS A 199 -13.04 -17.14 -0.22
N TYR A 200 -12.76 -16.37 0.84
CA TYR A 200 -11.46 -15.76 1.08
C TYR A 200 -10.88 -16.21 2.41
N HIS A 201 -9.71 -16.84 2.35
CA HIS A 201 -8.97 -17.31 3.52
C HIS A 201 -8.04 -16.21 4.02
N ALA A 202 -8.48 -15.43 5.01
CA ALA A 202 -7.73 -14.27 5.52
C ALA A 202 -6.36 -14.61 6.13
N THR A 203 -6.20 -15.82 6.69
CA THR A 203 -4.92 -16.28 7.26
C THR A 203 -3.86 -16.52 6.20
N VAL A 204 -4.25 -17.11 5.07
CA VAL A 204 -3.35 -17.44 3.95
C VAL A 204 -3.31 -16.31 2.90
N LYS A 205 -4.25 -15.36 3.00
CA LYS A 205 -4.49 -14.28 2.03
C LYS A 205 -4.75 -14.78 0.61
N LYS A 206 -5.55 -15.85 0.48
CA LYS A 206 -5.89 -16.47 -0.81
C LYS A 206 -7.40 -16.63 -0.97
N PHE A 207 -7.87 -16.53 -2.20
CA PHE A 207 -9.23 -16.83 -2.60
C PHE A 207 -9.34 -18.30 -2.98
N GLU A 208 -10.37 -18.96 -2.45
CA GLU A 208 -10.82 -20.27 -2.91
C GLU A 208 -11.68 -20.08 -4.15
N ILE A 209 -11.27 -20.67 -5.26
CA ILE A 209 -11.89 -20.49 -6.58
C ILE A 209 -12.19 -21.84 -7.21
N GLN A 210 -13.28 -21.90 -7.97
CA GLN A 210 -13.67 -23.07 -8.74
C GLN A 210 -13.72 -22.71 -10.23
N TYR A 211 -12.91 -23.38 -11.05
CA TYR A 211 -12.93 -23.15 -12.49
C TYR A 211 -14.25 -23.61 -13.14
N GLU A 212 -14.76 -22.84 -14.10
CA GLU A 212 -15.98 -23.18 -14.86
C GLU A 212 -15.72 -24.30 -15.89
N ASP A 213 -14.49 -24.42 -16.39
CA ASP A 213 -14.09 -25.43 -17.37
C ASP A 213 -13.62 -26.72 -16.66
N PRO A 214 -14.35 -27.85 -16.77
CA PRO A 214 -13.93 -29.11 -16.18
C PRO A 214 -12.86 -29.78 -17.07
N GLU A 215 -11.75 -30.22 -16.47
CA GLU A 215 -10.93 -31.26 -17.11
C GLU A 215 -11.67 -32.61 -17.07
N PRO A 216 -11.51 -33.46 -18.11
CA PRO A 216 -12.07 -34.80 -18.10
C PRO A 216 -11.33 -35.67 -17.09
N VAL A 217 -11.92 -35.87 -15.91
CA VAL A 217 -11.45 -36.91 -14.98
C VAL A 217 -11.86 -38.27 -15.56
N GLY A 218 -10.89 -39.17 -15.74
CA GLY A 218 -11.15 -40.57 -16.07
C GLY A 218 -12.13 -41.17 -15.06
N ASN A 219 -13.24 -41.73 -15.57
CA ASN A 219 -14.48 -42.13 -14.86
C ASN A 219 -15.50 -41.02 -14.58
N GLY A 220 -15.99 -40.35 -15.64
CA GLY A 220 -17.39 -39.89 -15.76
C GLY A 220 -17.90 -38.82 -14.78
N GLY A 221 -17.10 -38.41 -13.79
CA GLY A 221 -17.42 -37.36 -12.83
C GLY A 221 -16.88 -36.02 -13.30
N ARG A 222 -17.76 -35.04 -13.49
CA ARG A 222 -17.37 -33.63 -13.71
C ARG A 222 -17.35 -32.93 -12.36
N ARG A 223 -16.18 -32.61 -11.82
CA ARG A 223 -16.05 -31.70 -10.67
C ARG A 223 -15.16 -30.54 -11.10
N GLY A 224 -15.68 -29.31 -10.99
CA GLY A 224 -14.87 -28.11 -11.26
C GLY A 224 -13.66 -28.11 -10.32
N MET A 225 -12.47 -27.96 -10.89
CA MET A 225 -11.21 -27.94 -10.16
C MET A 225 -11.22 -26.76 -9.18
N VAL A 226 -10.97 -27.03 -7.90
CA VAL A 226 -10.89 -26.00 -6.85
C VAL A 226 -9.43 -25.68 -6.58
N ASP A 227 -9.10 -24.40 -6.51
CA ASP A 227 -7.73 -23.92 -6.27
C ASP A 227 -7.73 -22.74 -5.28
N HIS A 228 -6.57 -22.44 -4.71
CA HIS A 228 -6.36 -21.35 -3.76
C HIS A 228 -5.34 -20.36 -4.32
N LEU A 229 -5.84 -19.22 -4.79
CA LEU A 229 -5.04 -18.24 -5.52
C LEU A 229 -4.94 -16.91 -4.76
N PRO A 230 -3.76 -16.24 -4.80
CA PRO A 230 -3.63 -14.89 -4.29
C PRO A 230 -4.40 -13.89 -5.15
N ARG A 231 -4.60 -12.69 -4.62
CA ARG A 231 -5.37 -11.63 -5.29
C ARG A 231 -4.85 -11.26 -6.68
N LEU A 232 -3.53 -11.22 -6.88
CA LEU A 232 -2.89 -10.94 -8.18
C LEU A 232 -3.22 -11.98 -9.27
N ARG A 233 -3.73 -13.16 -8.91
CA ARG A 233 -4.09 -14.25 -9.82
C ARG A 233 -5.61 -14.41 -9.99
N VAL A 234 -6.41 -13.48 -9.44
CA VAL A 234 -7.88 -13.50 -9.51
C VAL A 234 -8.38 -12.10 -9.87
N MET A 235 -9.06 -11.96 -11.00
CA MET A 235 -9.73 -10.72 -11.42
C MET A 235 -11.25 -10.90 -11.33
N PHE A 236 -11.93 -10.11 -10.51
CA PHE A 236 -13.39 -10.17 -10.44
C PHE A 236 -14.02 -9.51 -11.68
N ARG A 237 -15.16 -10.01 -12.17
CA ARG A 237 -15.82 -9.46 -13.37
C ARG A 237 -16.27 -8.00 -13.24
N GLY A 238 -16.46 -7.50 -12.02
CA GLY A 238 -16.86 -6.11 -11.75
C GLY A 238 -15.70 -5.11 -11.77
N GLU A 239 -14.48 -5.57 -11.98
CA GLU A 239 -13.26 -4.75 -11.99
C GLU A 239 -12.93 -4.23 -13.38
N ASP A 240 -12.12 -3.17 -13.42
CA ASP A 240 -11.55 -2.69 -14.68
C ASP A 240 -10.34 -3.56 -15.07
N PRO A 241 -10.39 -4.28 -16.21
CA PRO A 241 -9.27 -5.11 -16.68
C PRO A 241 -7.97 -4.33 -16.89
N GLU A 242 -8.03 -3.05 -17.25
CA GLU A 242 -6.84 -2.21 -17.43
C GLU A 242 -6.15 -1.92 -16.10
N VAL A 243 -6.93 -1.62 -15.05
CA VAL A 243 -6.41 -1.36 -13.70
C VAL A 243 -5.83 -2.64 -13.11
N PHE A 244 -6.52 -3.77 -13.29
CA PHE A 244 -6.02 -5.07 -12.88
C PHE A 244 -4.70 -5.42 -13.58
N ALA A 245 -4.61 -5.21 -14.90
CA ALA A 245 -3.38 -5.46 -15.65
C ALA A 245 -2.23 -4.56 -15.18
N ASN A 246 -2.48 -3.28 -14.90
CA ASN A 246 -1.48 -2.36 -14.33
C ASN A 246 -1.00 -2.82 -12.95
N ARG A 247 -1.91 -3.33 -12.09
CA ARG A 247 -1.56 -3.87 -10.77
C ARG A 247 -0.62 -5.07 -10.87
N VAL A 248 -0.94 -6.01 -11.75
CA VAL A 248 -0.11 -7.21 -11.99
C VAL A 248 1.25 -6.80 -12.55
N GLU A 249 1.28 -5.94 -13.57
CA GLU A 249 2.51 -5.37 -14.12
C GLU A 249 3.36 -4.71 -13.04
N HIS A 250 2.76 -3.87 -12.21
CA HIS A 250 3.45 -3.20 -11.11
C HIS A 250 4.11 -4.20 -10.17
N ALA A 251 3.39 -5.24 -9.75
CA ALA A 251 3.94 -6.29 -8.89
C ALA A 251 5.14 -7.00 -9.54
N TYR A 252 5.05 -7.34 -10.83
CA TYR A 252 6.16 -7.96 -11.56
C TYR A 252 7.37 -7.05 -11.70
N LYS A 253 7.17 -5.78 -12.07
CA LYS A 253 8.24 -4.78 -12.20
C LYS A 253 8.90 -4.51 -10.85
N SER A 254 8.10 -4.38 -9.78
CA SER A 254 8.58 -4.17 -8.42
C SER A 254 9.39 -5.37 -7.91
N ARG A 255 8.91 -6.60 -8.14
CA ARG A 255 9.67 -7.82 -7.82
C ARG A 255 11.00 -7.87 -8.57
N ARG A 256 10.98 -7.61 -9.89
CA ARG A 256 12.19 -7.60 -10.72
C ARG A 256 13.19 -6.55 -10.24
N ARG A 257 12.71 -5.34 -9.92
CA ARG A 257 13.53 -4.26 -9.35
C ARG A 257 14.15 -4.67 -8.01
N ALA A 258 13.37 -5.30 -7.12
CA ALA A 258 13.86 -5.77 -5.83
C ALA A 258 14.96 -6.84 -5.98
N GLU A 259 14.80 -7.80 -6.90
CA GLU A 259 15.86 -8.77 -7.19
C GLU A 259 17.15 -8.11 -7.68
N ILE A 260 17.03 -7.13 -8.59
CA ILE A 260 18.19 -6.40 -9.12
C ILE A 260 18.89 -5.65 -7.99
N LEU A 261 18.13 -4.96 -7.12
CA LEU A 261 18.67 -4.28 -5.95
C LEU A 261 19.34 -5.23 -4.96
N LEU A 262 18.80 -6.43 -4.74
CA LEU A 262 19.42 -7.43 -3.89
C LEU A 262 20.74 -7.92 -4.47
N ARG A 263 20.79 -8.23 -5.77
CA ARG A 263 22.03 -8.63 -6.46
C ARG A 263 23.06 -7.50 -6.40
N TYR A 264 22.65 -6.27 -6.69
CA TYR A 264 23.50 -5.08 -6.62
C TYR A 264 24.12 -4.91 -5.22
N ASN A 265 23.29 -4.89 -4.17
CA ASN A 265 23.78 -4.72 -2.80
C ASN A 265 24.65 -5.89 -2.36
N PHE A 266 24.30 -7.12 -2.76
CA PHE A 266 25.13 -8.30 -2.50
C PHE A 266 26.55 -8.12 -3.07
N PHE A 267 26.70 -7.61 -4.29
CA PHE A 267 28.04 -7.35 -4.84
C PHE A 267 28.79 -6.29 -4.02
N VAL A 268 28.14 -5.15 -3.74
CA VAL A 268 28.76 -4.06 -2.96
C VAL A 268 29.19 -4.52 -1.57
N ASP A 269 28.37 -5.33 -0.89
CA ASP A 269 28.62 -5.82 0.46
C ASP A 269 29.74 -6.87 0.52
N ASN A 270 29.97 -7.59 -0.59
CA ASN A 270 31.04 -8.59 -0.70
C ASN A 270 32.32 -8.04 -1.35
N MET A 271 32.36 -6.75 -1.71
CA MET A 271 33.59 -6.12 -2.18
C MET A 271 34.58 -5.93 -1.01
N PRO A 272 35.88 -6.22 -1.21
CA PRO A 272 36.89 -6.00 -0.18
C PRO A 272 36.96 -4.53 0.22
N THR A 273 37.34 -4.26 1.47
CA THR A 273 37.46 -2.89 2.01
C THR A 273 38.89 -2.55 2.44
N ASP A 274 39.84 -3.46 2.21
CA ASP A 274 41.23 -3.34 2.67
C ASP A 274 41.94 -2.11 2.07
N ASP A 275 41.64 -1.78 0.81
CA ASP A 275 42.24 -0.65 0.08
C ASP A 275 41.49 0.68 0.30
N VAL A 276 40.39 0.68 1.04
CA VAL A 276 39.61 1.91 1.28
C VAL A 276 40.26 2.72 2.39
N GLN A 277 40.63 3.97 2.08
CA GLN A 277 41.21 4.89 3.05
C GLN A 277 40.28 5.10 4.25
N GLN A 278 40.73 4.72 5.45
CA GLN A 278 39.97 4.90 6.68
C GLN A 278 40.14 6.31 7.27
N LEU A 279 39.27 6.65 8.23
CA LEU A 279 39.40 7.86 9.04
C LEU A 279 40.75 7.88 9.78
N SER A 280 41.44 9.01 9.77
CA SER A 280 42.69 9.17 10.51
C SER A 280 42.44 9.18 12.03
N THR A 281 43.47 8.84 12.80
CA THR A 281 43.43 8.90 14.27
C THR A 281 43.01 10.29 14.78
N ASP A 282 43.42 11.34 14.09
CA ASP A 282 43.11 12.72 14.45
C ASP A 282 41.63 13.05 14.18
N GLN A 283 41.08 12.57 13.06
CA GLN A 283 39.65 12.74 12.74
C GLN A 283 38.77 12.00 13.75
N ILE A 284 39.19 10.79 14.12
CA ILE A 284 38.58 9.98 15.17
C ILE A 284 38.58 10.72 16.51
N ALA A 285 39.73 11.27 16.92
CA ALA A 285 39.84 12.03 18.16
C ALA A 285 38.96 13.29 18.14
N TRP A 286 38.90 13.99 17.01
CA TRP A 286 38.06 15.16 16.83
C TRP A 286 36.56 14.82 16.91
N LEU A 287 36.12 13.74 16.26
CA LEU A 287 34.75 13.25 16.35
C LEU A 287 34.38 12.89 17.80
N LYS A 288 35.29 12.22 18.51
CA LYS A 288 35.11 11.86 19.92
C LYS A 288 35.00 13.08 20.83
N ASP A 289 35.72 14.15 20.54
CA ASP A 289 35.63 15.38 21.33
C ASP A 289 34.34 16.15 21.05
N ALA A 290 33.94 16.22 19.77
CA ALA A 290 32.70 16.89 19.35
C ALA A 290 31.45 16.27 19.98
N THR A 291 31.39 14.94 20.13
CA THR A 291 30.22 14.24 20.69
C THR A 291 30.01 14.46 22.18
N LYS A 292 31.05 14.84 22.94
CA LYS A 292 30.94 15.13 24.38
C LYS A 292 29.95 16.25 24.70
N THR A 293 29.71 17.15 23.74
CA THR A 293 28.77 18.27 23.90
C THR A 293 27.30 17.88 23.68
N CYS A 294 27.02 16.66 23.21
CA CYS A 294 25.72 16.26 22.69
C CYS A 294 24.95 15.22 23.55
N GLY A 295 25.47 14.79 24.70
CA GLY A 295 24.79 13.78 25.52
C GLY A 295 25.60 13.21 26.69
N PRO A 296 25.08 12.18 27.38
CA PRO A 296 25.79 11.50 28.46
C PRO A 296 27.07 10.83 27.93
N GLU A 297 28.10 10.76 28.79
CA GLU A 297 29.38 10.15 28.44
C GLU A 297 29.19 8.70 27.97
N THR A 298 29.57 8.46 26.72
CA THR A 298 29.56 7.12 26.10
C THR A 298 30.83 6.39 26.51
N SER A 299 30.73 5.10 26.83
CA SER A 299 31.91 4.32 27.21
C SER A 299 32.91 4.21 26.05
N ASN A 300 34.21 4.06 26.35
CA ASN A 300 35.23 3.89 25.30
C ASN A 300 34.95 2.68 24.40
N THR A 301 34.43 1.59 24.96
CA THR A 301 34.11 0.38 24.21
C THR A 301 32.96 0.58 23.23
N GLU A 302 31.89 1.28 23.64
CA GLU A 302 30.79 1.66 22.73
C GLU A 302 31.26 2.59 21.62
N TRP A 303 32.19 3.50 21.92
CA TRP A 303 32.78 4.38 20.92
C TRP A 303 33.52 3.60 19.84
N ASP A 304 34.32 2.61 20.23
CA ASP A 304 35.07 1.77 19.28
C ASP A 304 34.14 1.02 18.33
N PHE A 305 33.00 0.50 18.83
CA PHE A 305 31.97 -0.12 17.99
C PHE A 305 31.35 0.86 17.00
N ILE A 306 31.01 2.07 17.44
CA ILE A 306 30.42 3.10 16.57
C ILE A 306 31.41 3.48 15.46
N VAL A 307 32.69 3.57 15.77
CA VAL A 307 33.69 3.96 14.77
C VAL A 307 33.99 2.85 13.80
N GLN A 308 33.99 1.59 14.25
CA GLN A 308 33.99 0.45 13.33
C GLN A 308 32.76 0.48 12.40
N GLU A 309 31.57 0.78 12.91
CA GLU A 309 30.35 0.90 12.10
C GLU A 309 30.48 2.03 11.06
N VAL A 310 30.96 3.21 11.45
CA VAL A 310 31.17 4.35 10.55
C VAL A 310 32.23 4.04 9.49
N GLN A 311 33.32 3.36 9.86
CA GLN A 311 34.37 2.96 8.93
C GLN A 311 33.85 1.92 7.92
N LEU A 312 33.04 0.95 8.37
CA LEU A 312 32.40 -0.03 7.49
C LEU A 312 31.41 0.64 6.53
N ASP A 313 30.56 1.56 7.01
CA ASP A 313 29.63 2.32 6.18
C ASP A 313 30.37 3.18 5.14
N PHE A 314 31.49 3.79 5.53
CA PHE A 314 32.35 4.54 4.61
C PHE A 314 32.98 3.62 3.55
N GLY A 315 33.53 2.47 3.97
CA GLY A 315 34.07 1.44 3.09
C GLY A 315 33.06 0.98 2.05
N ARG A 316 31.85 0.64 2.50
CA ARG A 316 30.71 0.27 1.67
C ARG A 316 30.32 1.38 0.69
N ALA A 317 30.29 2.63 1.14
CA ALA A 317 29.95 3.77 0.28
C ALA A 317 31.01 3.99 -0.82
N MET A 318 32.29 3.82 -0.50
CA MET A 318 33.36 3.91 -1.50
C MET A 318 33.28 2.77 -2.51
N ASN A 319 33.06 1.53 -2.04
CA ASN A 319 32.83 0.38 -2.91
C ASN A 319 31.65 0.60 -3.85
N ARG A 320 30.56 1.18 -3.33
CA ARG A 320 29.39 1.57 -4.14
C ARG A 320 29.75 2.56 -5.24
N ILE A 321 30.51 3.61 -4.94
CA ILE A 321 30.94 4.62 -5.93
C ILE A 321 31.81 3.99 -7.02
N THR A 322 32.79 3.17 -6.63
CA THR A 322 33.65 2.46 -7.58
C THR A 322 32.84 1.51 -8.46
N PHE A 323 31.92 0.75 -7.87
CA PHE A 323 31.05 -0.18 -8.59
C PHE A 323 30.12 0.54 -9.57
N ASP A 324 29.50 1.64 -9.16
CA ASP A 324 28.66 2.46 -10.04
C ASP A 324 29.47 3.03 -11.21
N THR A 325 30.72 3.45 -10.96
CA THR A 325 31.60 3.96 -12.02
C THR A 325 31.84 2.89 -13.08
N HIS A 326 32.21 1.67 -12.68
CA HIS A 326 32.41 0.56 -13.62
C HIS A 326 31.12 0.12 -14.33
N LEU A 327 29.97 0.12 -13.65
CA LEU A 327 28.70 -0.22 -14.29
C LEU A 327 28.28 0.80 -15.36
N LEU A 328 28.67 2.07 -15.19
CA LEU A 328 28.33 3.17 -16.09
C LEU A 328 29.38 3.42 -17.19
N GLU A 329 30.58 2.85 -17.08
CA GLU A 329 31.61 2.91 -18.11
C GLU A 329 31.11 2.26 -19.42
N GLU A 330 31.21 2.99 -20.53
CA GLU A 330 30.78 2.52 -21.86
C GLU A 330 31.88 1.69 -22.52
N ASP A 331 32.05 0.44 -22.09
CA ASP A 331 32.92 -0.49 -22.81
C ASP A 331 32.23 -1.04 -24.08
N THR A 332 32.51 -0.37 -25.19
CA THR A 332 31.98 -0.60 -26.56
C THR A 332 32.16 -2.01 -27.15
N LYS A 333 32.75 -2.97 -26.44
CA LYS A 333 33.24 -4.23 -27.05
C LYS A 333 32.50 -5.52 -26.67
N LYS A 334 31.58 -5.50 -25.70
CA LYS A 334 30.55 -6.54 -25.42
C LYS A 334 29.83 -6.13 -24.14
N SER A 335 28.52 -5.90 -24.20
CA SER A 335 27.76 -5.67 -22.98
C SER A 335 27.64 -6.98 -22.18
N ASP A 336 28.15 -6.98 -20.95
CA ASP A 336 27.91 -8.07 -20.02
C ASP A 336 26.41 -8.03 -19.62
N PRO A 337 25.64 -9.12 -19.78
CA PRO A 337 24.24 -9.17 -19.37
C PRO A 337 24.03 -8.82 -17.88
N LEU A 338 25.03 -9.05 -17.02
CA LEU A 338 24.98 -8.64 -15.62
C LEU A 338 25.13 -7.11 -15.49
N GLN A 339 26.01 -6.50 -16.28
CA GLN A 339 26.17 -5.04 -16.30
C GLN A 339 24.88 -4.36 -16.79
N GLU A 340 24.28 -4.84 -17.88
CA GLU A 340 23.00 -4.31 -18.38
C GLU A 340 21.88 -4.42 -17.33
N LEU A 341 21.86 -5.53 -16.60
CA LEU A 341 20.86 -5.76 -15.55
C LEU A 341 20.99 -4.78 -14.38
N LEU A 342 22.22 -4.46 -13.96
CA LEU A 342 22.51 -3.64 -12.78
C LEU A 342 22.61 -2.14 -13.10
N ARG A 343 22.89 -1.77 -14.36
CA ARG A 343 23.07 -0.39 -14.82
C ARG A 343 21.93 0.57 -14.40
N PRO A 344 20.64 0.21 -14.49
CA PRO A 344 19.56 1.13 -14.06
C PRO A 344 19.61 1.52 -12.58
N VAL A 345 20.23 0.67 -11.73
CA VAL A 345 20.44 0.98 -10.31
C VAL A 345 21.59 1.98 -10.16
N ALA A 346 22.69 1.80 -10.89
CA ALA A 346 23.83 2.70 -10.87
C ALA A 346 23.49 4.09 -11.45
N GLU A 347 22.63 4.17 -12.46
CA GLU A 347 22.10 5.43 -13.01
C GLU A 347 21.33 6.25 -11.97
N GLN A 348 20.62 5.59 -11.06
CA GLN A 348 19.93 6.21 -9.92
C GLN A 348 20.85 6.39 -8.70
N GLY A 349 22.07 5.86 -8.76
CA GLY A 349 23.10 5.99 -7.74
C GLY A 349 23.79 7.35 -7.74
N PRO A 350 24.69 7.60 -6.77
CA PRO A 350 25.40 8.87 -6.64
C PRO A 350 26.17 9.27 -7.91
N VAL A 351 26.81 8.30 -8.59
CA VAL A 351 27.60 8.56 -9.81
C VAL A 351 26.70 8.87 -10.99
N GLY A 352 25.65 8.08 -11.20
CA GLY A 352 24.69 8.28 -12.30
C GLY A 352 23.94 9.60 -12.18
N VAL A 353 23.50 9.96 -10.97
CA VAL A 353 22.83 11.24 -10.69
C VAL A 353 23.77 12.42 -10.92
N ALA A 354 25.04 12.31 -10.53
CA ALA A 354 26.05 13.33 -10.83
C ALA A 354 26.31 13.47 -12.34
N ALA A 355 26.42 12.34 -13.07
CA ALA A 355 26.58 12.33 -14.52
C ALA A 355 25.36 12.92 -15.27
N ALA A 356 24.15 12.74 -14.72
CA ALA A 356 22.91 13.34 -15.23
C ALA A 356 22.80 14.85 -14.98
N GLY A 357 23.82 15.50 -14.40
CA GLY A 357 23.86 16.94 -14.19
C GLY A 357 23.21 17.41 -12.89
N ALA A 358 23.07 16.54 -11.89
CA ALA A 358 22.67 16.98 -10.55
C ALA A 358 23.66 18.00 -9.99
N ALA A 359 23.15 18.94 -9.20
CA ALA A 359 23.99 19.95 -8.56
C ALA A 359 25.07 19.25 -7.71
N PRO A 360 26.35 19.64 -7.83
CA PRO A 360 27.41 19.04 -7.04
C PRO A 360 27.12 19.23 -5.56
N ALA A 361 27.57 18.27 -4.75
CA ALA A 361 27.46 18.37 -3.29
C ALA A 361 28.07 19.72 -2.84
N PRO A 362 27.37 20.51 -2.01
CA PRO A 362 27.89 21.79 -1.55
C PRO A 362 29.24 21.59 -0.86
N TRP A 363 30.22 22.45 -1.13
CA TRP A 363 31.58 22.35 -0.56
C TRP A 363 31.61 22.17 0.97
N ARG A 364 30.67 22.81 1.69
CA ARG A 364 30.57 22.70 3.16
C ARG A 364 29.60 21.62 3.65
N GLY A 365 29.04 20.80 2.77
CA GLY A 365 27.97 19.84 3.09
C GLY A 365 26.68 20.48 3.61
N ARG A 366 26.53 21.80 3.48
CA ARG A 366 25.36 22.54 3.97
C ARG A 366 24.35 22.69 2.85
N VAL A 367 23.15 22.16 3.05
CA VAL A 367 22.00 22.45 2.20
C VAL A 367 21.58 23.90 2.45
N ALA A 368 21.54 24.72 1.40
CA ALA A 368 21.06 26.09 1.51
C ALA A 368 19.56 26.07 1.82
N ILE A 369 19.20 26.25 3.09
CA ILE A 369 17.80 26.41 3.49
C ILE A 369 17.36 27.79 2.99
N PRO A 370 16.31 27.87 2.14
CA PRO A 370 15.78 29.16 1.71
C PRO A 370 15.42 30.02 2.92
N LYS A 371 15.56 31.35 2.80
CA LYS A 371 15.12 32.26 3.88
C LYS A 371 13.61 32.12 4.06
N HIS A 372 13.19 31.30 5.02
CA HIS A 372 11.80 31.19 5.40
C HIS A 372 11.46 32.35 6.34
N PRO A 373 10.43 33.17 6.05
CA PRO A 373 9.98 34.21 6.96
C PRO A 373 9.22 33.54 8.12
N PHE A 374 9.95 32.88 9.03
CA PHE A 374 9.38 32.09 10.13
C PHE A 374 8.34 32.89 10.90
N GLN A 375 8.63 34.15 11.23
CA GLN A 375 7.68 35.03 11.92
C GLN A 375 6.38 35.23 11.14
N ALA A 376 6.44 35.46 9.83
CA ALA A 376 5.24 35.65 9.01
C ALA A 376 4.46 34.34 8.85
N THR A 377 5.14 33.21 8.62
CA THR A 377 4.52 31.89 8.50
C THR A 377 3.90 31.44 9.82
N PHE A 378 4.59 31.67 10.94
CA PHE A 378 4.11 31.38 12.28
C PHE A 378 2.91 32.27 12.64
N ALA A 379 2.97 33.57 12.37
CA ALA A 379 1.83 34.47 12.54
C ALA A 379 0.63 34.04 11.70
N ASN A 380 0.84 33.62 10.44
CA ASN A 380 -0.22 33.10 9.58
C ASN A 380 -0.81 31.79 10.13
N LEU A 381 0.04 30.88 10.62
CA LEU A 381 -0.38 29.64 11.27
C LEU A 381 -1.22 29.93 12.52
N CYS A 382 -0.75 30.81 13.41
CA CYS A 382 -1.50 31.23 14.60
C CYS A 382 -2.83 31.91 14.22
N TRP A 383 -2.84 32.69 13.14
CA TRP A 383 -4.05 33.34 12.65
C TRP A 383 -5.08 32.36 12.08
N ARG A 384 -4.63 31.35 11.32
CA ARG A 384 -5.48 30.29 10.73
C ARG A 384 -5.91 29.24 11.75
N THR A 385 -5.06 28.96 12.73
CA THR A 385 -5.31 27.95 13.76
C THR A 385 -6.17 28.57 14.85
N LEU A 386 -7.48 28.34 14.75
CA LEU A 386 -8.45 28.84 15.72
C LEU A 386 -8.12 28.43 17.17
N ARG A 387 -7.42 27.31 17.38
CA ARG A 387 -7.04 26.80 18.71
C ARG A 387 -6.02 27.66 19.47
N VAL A 388 -5.41 28.66 18.83
CA VAL A 388 -4.45 29.58 19.48
C VAL A 388 -5.14 30.85 19.99
N ARG A 389 -6.35 31.16 19.50
CA ARG A 389 -7.08 32.38 19.89
C ARG A 389 -7.75 32.21 21.25
N SER A 390 -7.53 33.17 22.14
CA SER A 390 -8.09 33.16 23.51
C SER A 390 -9.62 33.06 23.51
N GLU A 391 -10.29 33.71 22.57
CA GLU A 391 -11.75 33.68 22.44
C GLU A 391 -12.27 32.27 22.14
N VAL A 392 -11.55 31.54 21.28
CA VAL A 392 -11.89 30.15 20.93
C VAL A 392 -11.59 29.21 22.09
N VAL A 393 -10.47 29.42 22.80
CA VAL A 393 -10.12 28.65 24.00
C VAL A 393 -11.17 28.85 25.09
N LEU A 394 -11.58 30.10 25.35
CA LEU A 394 -12.63 30.43 26.33
C LEU A 394 -13.98 29.87 25.90
N ALA A 395 -14.34 29.94 24.62
CA ALA A 395 -15.57 29.33 24.10
C ALA A 395 -15.56 27.81 24.27
N LEU A 396 -14.44 27.14 23.97
CA LEU A 396 -14.29 25.70 24.18
C LEU A 396 -14.32 25.32 25.67
N GLN A 397 -13.74 26.14 26.55
CA GLN A 397 -13.85 25.97 27.99
C GLN A 397 -15.29 26.14 28.48
N GLY A 398 -16.02 27.13 27.96
CA GLY A 398 -17.43 27.36 28.26
C GLY A 398 -18.31 26.21 27.77
N ILE A 399 -18.11 25.75 26.53
CA ILE A 399 -18.80 24.57 25.97
C ILE A 399 -18.52 23.34 26.83
N LYS A 400 -17.25 23.11 27.19
CA LYS A 400 -16.86 22.00 28.07
C LYS A 400 -17.55 22.11 29.43
N GLY A 401 -17.50 23.28 30.08
CA GLY A 401 -18.11 23.48 31.39
C GLY A 401 -19.63 23.30 31.37
N GLU A 402 -20.31 23.80 30.33
CA GLU A 402 -21.74 23.56 30.17
C GLU A 402 -22.04 22.09 29.86
N SER A 403 -21.19 21.43 29.06
CA SER A 403 -21.35 20.01 28.75
C SER A 403 -21.14 19.13 29.99
N GLU A 404 -20.16 19.45 30.84
CA GLU A 404 -19.90 18.79 32.11
C GLU A 404 -21.05 19.05 33.10
N ARG A 405 -21.54 20.29 33.18
CA ARG A 405 -22.74 20.63 33.97
C ARG A 405 -23.94 19.80 33.54
N ARG A 406 -24.24 19.78 32.23
CA ARG A 406 -25.35 18.99 31.65
C ARG A 406 -25.17 17.51 31.90
N LEU A 407 -23.94 17.00 31.79
CA LEU A 407 -23.63 15.60 32.09
C LEU A 407 -23.86 15.26 33.58
N GLN A 408 -23.58 16.18 34.48
CA GLN A 408 -23.75 15.96 35.93
C GLN A 408 -25.20 16.20 36.41
N GLN A 409 -25.93 17.13 35.80
CA GLN A 409 -27.22 17.61 36.29
C GLN A 409 -28.42 17.14 35.47
N GLU A 410 -28.23 16.83 34.19
CA GLU A 410 -29.32 16.52 33.24
C GLU A 410 -29.07 15.19 32.49
N THR A 411 -28.29 14.29 33.07
CA THR A 411 -28.10 12.96 32.49
C THR A 411 -29.35 12.11 32.67
N ILE A 412 -29.85 11.59 31.54
CA ILE A 412 -30.89 10.54 31.50
C ILE A 412 -30.34 9.21 32.08
N PHE A 413 -29.02 9.05 32.01
CA PHE A 413 -28.33 7.86 32.48
C PHE A 413 -27.67 8.15 33.82
N SER A 414 -28.18 7.54 34.89
CA SER A 414 -27.42 7.40 36.14
C SER A 414 -26.14 6.63 35.81
N THR A 415 -24.97 7.24 35.88
CA THR A 415 -23.69 6.56 35.62
C THR A 415 -22.96 6.15 36.90
N ASP A 416 -23.43 6.63 38.06
CA ASP A 416 -22.80 6.40 39.35
C ASP A 416 -23.37 5.16 40.03
N PHE A 417 -22.93 3.98 39.58
CA PHE A 417 -23.30 2.70 40.21
C PHE A 417 -22.23 2.26 41.21
N SER A 418 -22.54 2.31 42.50
CA SER A 418 -21.68 1.77 43.55
C SER A 418 -21.67 0.23 43.59
N ARG A 419 -22.66 -0.41 42.94
CA ARG A 419 -22.83 -1.86 42.88
C ARG A 419 -23.50 -2.29 41.57
N PRO A 420 -23.30 -3.55 41.13
CA PRO A 420 -24.06 -4.11 40.01
C PRO A 420 -25.57 -4.12 40.32
N LEU A 421 -26.37 -3.61 39.38
CA LEU A 421 -27.84 -3.56 39.49
C LEU A 421 -28.49 -4.66 38.65
N ARG A 422 -29.65 -5.14 39.10
CA ARG A 422 -30.52 -6.00 38.26
C ARG A 422 -31.17 -5.15 37.16
N LEU A 423 -31.52 -5.78 36.03
CA LEU A 423 -32.08 -5.09 34.87
C LEU A 423 -33.37 -4.30 35.19
N ASP A 424 -34.23 -4.83 36.06
CA ASP A 424 -35.48 -4.17 36.43
C ASP A 424 -35.25 -2.95 37.34
N GLU A 425 -34.31 -3.05 38.28
CA GLU A 425 -33.90 -1.92 39.14
C GLU A 425 -33.28 -0.80 38.30
N PHE A 426 -32.42 -1.15 37.34
CA PHE A 426 -31.83 -0.19 36.41
C PHE A 426 -32.91 0.49 35.56
N ARG A 427 -33.88 -0.26 35.02
CA ARG A 427 -35.00 0.31 34.25
C ARG A 427 -35.87 1.26 35.08
N GLN A 428 -36.08 0.95 36.36
CA GLN A 428 -36.85 1.80 37.26
C GLN A 428 -36.11 3.11 37.56
N ASN A 429 -34.81 3.04 37.83
CA ASN A 429 -33.96 4.21 38.05
C ASN A 429 -33.85 5.11 36.81
N LEU A 430 -33.79 4.52 35.61
CA LEU A 430 -33.84 5.30 34.36
C LEU A 430 -35.17 6.01 34.18
N ARG A 431 -36.31 5.36 34.51
CA ARG A 431 -37.63 5.97 34.40
C ARG A 431 -37.81 7.15 35.34
N SER A 432 -37.29 7.07 36.57
CA SER A 432 -37.33 8.21 37.50
C SER A 432 -36.43 9.35 37.04
N SER A 433 -35.21 9.06 36.61
CA SER A 433 -34.28 10.07 36.07
C SER A 433 -34.82 10.75 34.81
N CYS A 434 -35.44 10.00 33.89
CA CYS A 434 -36.16 10.57 32.74
C CYS A 434 -37.29 11.53 33.17
N ALA A 435 -38.03 11.18 34.22
CA ALA A 435 -39.15 12.00 34.70
C ALA A 435 -38.65 13.30 35.35
N GLU A 436 -37.55 13.24 36.11
CA GLU A 436 -36.88 14.41 36.69
C GLU A 436 -36.30 15.33 35.60
N ALA A 437 -35.63 14.77 34.59
CA ALA A 437 -35.13 15.52 33.45
C ALA A 437 -36.26 16.16 32.61
N ALA A 438 -37.41 15.49 32.49
CA ALA A 438 -38.59 16.05 31.82
C ALA A 438 -39.23 17.22 32.59
N LEU A 439 -39.04 17.28 33.91
CA LEU A 439 -39.50 18.40 34.74
C LEU A 439 -38.56 19.61 34.67
N SER A 440 -37.25 19.41 34.49
CA SER A 440 -36.27 20.49 34.37
C SER A 440 -36.25 21.18 33.01
N LEU A 441 -36.82 20.54 31.97
CA LEU A 441 -36.94 21.07 30.61
C LEU A 441 -38.19 21.95 30.36
N LYS A 442 -39.09 22.08 31.35
CA LYS A 442 -40.24 23.01 31.32
C LYS A 442 -39.90 24.28 32.08
#